data_AF-A0A133XIN5-F1
#
_entry.id   AF-A0A133XIN5-F1
#
_cell.length_a   1.000
_cell.length_b   1.000
_cell.length_c   1.000
_cell.angle_alpha   90.00
_cell.angle_beta   90.00
_cell.angle_gamma   90.00
#
_symmetry.space_group_name_H-M   'P 1'
#
loop_
_entity.id
_entity.type
_entity.pdbx_description
1 polymer ?
#
loop_
_entity_poly.entity_id
_entity_poly.type
_entity_poly.pdbx_seq_one_letter_code
_entity_poly.pdbx_strand_id
1 'polypeptide(L)'
;MSDLKRHIGQKVALATAVFCALLALPAFGLFVWLWMERGLADTWVPSALAAVGFLGACTVVLYVISRPQPPLPNEDAAVDG
;
A
#
# COMPACT_ATOMS: atom_id res chain seq x y z
N MET A 1 -19.39 -1.91 -19.80
CA MET A 1 -18.33 -2.90 -19.48
C MET A 1 -17.18 -2.29 -18.65
N SER A 2 -17.46 -1.26 -17.83
CA SER A 2 -16.42 -0.51 -17.09
C SER A 2 -16.47 -0.73 -15.57
N ASP A 3 -17.66 -0.99 -15.00
CA ASP A 3 -17.84 -1.25 -13.56
C ASP A 3 -17.13 -2.52 -13.07
N LEU A 4 -17.21 -3.61 -13.83
CA LEU A 4 -16.62 -4.89 -13.42
C LEU A 4 -15.08 -4.82 -13.40
N LYS A 5 -14.47 -4.10 -14.34
CA LYS A 5 -13.00 -3.89 -14.40
C LYS A 5 -12.50 -3.00 -13.26
N ARG A 6 -13.31 -2.01 -12.84
CA ARG A 6 -13.04 -1.12 -11.69
C ARG A 6 -13.06 -1.89 -10.36
N HIS A 7 -13.98 -2.85 -10.20
CA HIS A 7 -14.02 -3.73 -9.02
C HIS A 7 -12.85 -4.71 -8.92
N ILE A 8 -12.35 -5.24 -10.05
CA ILE A 8 -11.20 -6.15 -10.05
C ILE A 8 -9.90 -5.39 -9.72
N GLY A 9 -9.70 -4.21 -10.33
CA GLY A 9 -8.54 -3.36 -10.02
C GLY A 9 -8.45 -2.96 -8.55
N GLN A 10 -9.59 -2.64 -7.93
CA GLN A 10 -9.68 -2.31 -6.51
C GLN A 10 -9.35 -3.51 -5.61
N LYS A 11 -9.81 -4.72 -5.95
CA LYS A 11 -9.50 -5.93 -5.19
C LYS A 11 -8.02 -6.30 -5.28
N VAL A 12 -7.41 -6.16 -6.46
CA VAL A 12 -5.99 -6.45 -6.67
C VAL A 12 -5.12 -5.45 -5.90
N ALA A 13 -5.46 -4.16 -5.92
CA ALA A 13 -4.74 -3.15 -5.14
C ALA A 13 -4.79 -3.42 -3.63
N LEU A 14 -5.95 -3.87 -3.13
CA LEU A 14 -6.12 -4.23 -1.71
C LEU A 14 -5.34 -5.50 -1.34
N ALA A 15 -5.36 -6.52 -2.20
CA ALA A 15 -4.57 -7.74 -1.98
C ALA A 15 -3.07 -7.45 -1.92
N THR A 16 -2.58 -6.60 -2.84
CA THR A 16 -1.17 -6.17 -2.84
C THR A 16 -0.83 -5.31 -1.64
N ALA A 17 -1.74 -4.44 -1.17
CA ALA A 17 -1.54 -3.68 0.07
C ALA A 17 -1.39 -4.60 1.28
N VAL A 18 -2.23 -5.62 1.41
CA VAL A 18 -2.13 -6.63 2.48
C VAL A 18 -0.83 -7.40 2.39
N PHE A 19 -0.40 -7.79 1.18
CA PHE A 19 0.89 -8.45 0.97
C PHE A 19 2.07 -7.57 1.40
N CYS A 20 2.04 -6.29 1.03
CA CYS A 20 3.07 -5.33 1.41
C CYS A 20 3.11 -5.10 2.93
N ALA A 21 1.95 -5.07 3.59
CA ALA A 21 1.84 -4.99 5.05
C ALA A 21 2.39 -6.25 5.75
N LEU A 22 2.08 -7.44 5.22
CA LEU A 22 2.59 -8.70 5.73
C LEU A 22 4.11 -8.81 5.61
N LEU A 23 4.71 -8.21 4.58
CA LEU A 23 6.17 -8.14 4.43
C LEU A 23 6.80 -7.02 5.28
N ALA A 24 6.07 -5.93 5.56
CA ALA A 24 6.54 -4.87 6.43
C ALA A 24 6.71 -5.31 7.89
N LEU A 25 5.84 -6.20 8.40
CA LEU A 25 5.92 -6.76 9.75
C LEU A 25 7.25 -7.49 10.05
N PRO A 26 7.69 -8.49 9.25
CA PRO A 26 8.97 -9.16 9.48
C PRO A 26 10.15 -8.22 9.24
N ALA A 27 10.07 -7.29 8.29
CA ALA A 27 11.11 -6.28 8.09
C ALA A 27 11.25 -5.36 9.31
N PHE A 28 10.14 -5.00 9.95
CA PHE A 28 10.12 -4.21 11.18
C PHE A 28 10.68 -5.00 12.37
N GLY A 29 10.31 -6.28 12.49
CA GLY A 29 10.90 -7.18 13.50
C GLY A 29 12.41 -7.32 13.35
N LEU A 30 12.89 -7.50 12.10
CA LEU A 30 14.31 -7.57 11.80
C LEU A 30 15.03 -6.27 12.15
N PHE A 31 14.41 -5.11 11.87
CA PHE A 31 14.94 -3.81 12.24
C PHE A 31 15.09 -3.65 13.76
N VAL A 32 14.05 -3.98 14.54
CA VAL A 32 14.08 -3.90 16.01
C VAL A 32 15.15 -4.82 16.58
N TRP A 33 15.29 -6.04 16.03
CA TRP A 33 16.33 -6.98 16.42
C TRP A 33 17.74 -6.45 16.13
N LEU A 34 17.98 -5.98 14.90
CA LEU A 34 19.25 -5.38 14.47
C LEU A 34 19.62 -4.14 15.30
N TRP A 35 18.64 -3.32 15.65
CA TRP A 35 18.83 -2.16 16.51
C TRP A 35 19.31 -2.57 17.91
N MET A 36 18.75 -3.63 18.48
CA MET A 36 19.10 -4.13 19.81
C MET A 36 20.48 -4.82 19.83
N GLU A 37 20.87 -5.52 18.75
CA GLU A 37 22.13 -6.28 18.70
C GLU A 37 23.34 -5.46 18.24
N ARG A 38 23.18 -4.58 17.23
CA ARG A 38 24.30 -3.95 16.53
C ARG A 38 24.34 -2.43 16.64
N GLY A 39 23.22 -1.81 17.04
CA GLY A 39 23.11 -0.36 17.15
C GLY A 39 23.21 0.37 15.80
N LEU A 40 22.88 1.66 15.80
CA LEU A 40 22.82 2.53 14.60
C LEU A 40 24.13 2.69 13.82
N ALA A 41 25.25 2.18 14.36
CA ALA A 41 26.55 2.25 13.71
C ALA A 41 26.72 1.23 12.57
N ASP A 42 25.86 0.21 12.52
CA ASP A 42 25.91 -0.84 11.51
C ASP A 42 25.05 -0.48 10.28
N THR A 43 25.64 -0.52 9.08
CA THR A 43 25.00 -0.08 7.81
C THR A 43 23.71 -0.83 7.46
N TRP A 44 23.51 -1.99 8.09
CA TRP A 44 22.33 -2.84 7.94
C TRP A 44 21.08 -2.25 8.64
N VAL A 45 21.26 -1.49 9.72
CA VAL A 45 20.16 -0.86 10.47
C VAL A 45 19.43 0.20 9.64
N PRO A 46 20.10 1.21 9.03
CA PRO A 46 19.44 2.18 8.18
C PRO A 46 18.84 1.55 6.92
N SER A 47 19.46 0.49 6.38
CA SER A 47 18.93 -0.24 5.22
C SER A 47 17.65 -1.02 5.56
N ALA A 48 17.59 -1.67 6.73
CA ALA A 48 16.40 -2.33 7.23
C ALA A 48 15.27 -1.32 7.53
N LEU A 49 15.60 -0.17 8.13
CA LEU A 49 14.66 0.93 8.36
C LEU A 49 14.09 1.46 7.04
N ALA A 50 14.93 1.68 6.03
CA ALA A 50 14.51 2.15 4.71
C ALA A 50 13.55 1.15 4.04
N ALA A 51 13.81 -0.15 4.14
CA ALA A 51 12.93 -1.18 3.60
C ALA A 51 11.55 -1.18 4.28
N VAL A 52 11.50 -1.03 5.62
CA VAL A 52 10.25 -0.89 6.36
C VAL A 52 9.49 0.36 5.93
N GLY A 53 10.17 1.49 5.82
CA GLY A 53 9.58 2.75 5.37
C GLY A 53 8.99 2.65 3.97
N PHE A 54 9.72 2.02 3.04
CA PHE A 54 9.26 1.79 1.68
C PHE A 54 8.03 0.88 1.63
N LEU A 55 8.07 -0.29 2.28
CA LEU A 55 6.94 -1.23 2.32
C LEU A 55 5.72 -0.61 3.01
N GLY A 56 5.94 0.16 4.08
CA GLY A 56 4.89 0.93 4.75
C GLY A 56 4.25 1.97 3.82
N ALA A 57 5.06 2.76 3.12
CA ALA A 57 4.57 3.75 2.16
C ALA A 57 3.81 3.10 0.99
N CYS A 58 4.33 2.00 0.43
CA CYS A 58 3.65 1.22 -0.60
C CYS A 58 2.29 0.71 -0.14
N THR A 59 2.21 0.21 1.10
CA THR A 59 0.94 -0.22 1.71
C THR A 59 -0.06 0.93 1.79
N VAL A 60 0.38 2.10 2.27
CA VAL A 60 -0.47 3.29 2.42
C VAL A 60 -1.00 3.77 1.08
N VAL A 61 -0.13 3.95 0.08
CA VAL A 61 -0.53 4.42 -1.25
C VAL A 61 -1.52 3.45 -1.90
N LEU A 62 -1.23 2.14 -1.85
CA LEU A 62 -2.13 1.13 -2.41
C LEU A 62 -3.47 1.08 -1.67
N TYR A 63 -3.47 1.23 -0.35
CA TYR A 63 -4.71 1.31 0.43
C TYR A 63 -5.54 2.53 0.05
N VAL A 64 -4.92 3.71 -0.09
CA VAL A 64 -5.60 4.95 -0.49
C VAL A 64 -6.21 4.81 -1.88
N ILE A 65 -5.47 4.25 -2.84
CA ILE A 65 -5.97 4.02 -4.22
C ILE A 65 -7.07 2.95 -4.23
N SER A 66 -7.05 2.01 -3.29
CA SER A 66 -8.10 0.99 -3.14
C SER A 66 -9.41 1.55 -2.57
N ARG A 67 -9.44 2.81 -2.11
CA ARG A 67 -10.69 3.43 -1.62
C ARG A 67 -11.63 3.66 -2.82
N PRO A 68 -12.86 3.15 -2.78
CA PRO A 68 -13.82 3.34 -3.86
C PRO A 68 -14.10 4.84 -4.03
N GLN A 69 -13.78 5.37 -5.21
CA GLN A 69 -14.17 6.73 -5.60
C GLN A 69 -15.69 6.80 -5.76
N PRO A 70 -16.35 7.89 -5.31
CA PRO A 70 -17.78 8.07 -5.45
C PRO A 70 -18.20 7.91 -6.91
N PRO A 71 -19.38 7.31 -7.17
CA PRO A 71 -19.89 7.16 -8.52
C PRO A 71 -19.99 8.53 -9.17
N LEU A 72 -19.43 8.66 -10.37
CA LEU A 72 -19.64 9.85 -11.19
C LEU A 72 -21.13 9.92 -11.53
N PRO A 73 -21.76 11.10 -11.50
CA PRO A 73 -23.13 11.27 -11.98
C PRO A 73 -23.22 10.71 -13.41
N ASN A 74 -24.28 9.94 -13.68
CA ASN A 74 -24.51 9.35 -15.00
C ASN A 74 -24.53 10.46 -16.07
N GLU A 75 -23.71 10.33 -17.11
CA GLU A 75 -23.64 11.26 -18.25
C GLU A 75 -24.99 11.38 -19.01
N ASP A 76 -25.96 10.51 -18.72
CA ASP A 76 -27.29 10.49 -19.34
C ASP A 76 -28.21 11.63 -18.86
N ALA A 77 -27.83 12.42 -17.86
CA ALA A 77 -28.63 13.57 -17.39
C ALA A 77 -28.30 14.90 -18.11
N ALA A 78 -27.34 14.92 -19.03
CA ALA A 78 -26.86 16.14 -19.68
C ALA A 78 -27.26 16.27 -21.17
N VAL A 79 -28.11 15.38 -21.69
CA VAL A 79 -28.50 15.35 -23.12
C VAL A 79 -30.02 15.40 -23.33
N ASP A 80 -30.74 16.15 -22.48
CA ASP A 80 -32.11 16.61 -22.75
C ASP A 80 -32.14 18.15 -22.75
N GLY A 81 -31.57 18.73 -23.81
CA GLY A 81 -31.60 20.16 -24.13
C GLY A 81 -31.66 20.37 -25.63
#